data_AF-A0A957PKM9-F1
#
_entry.id   AF-A0A957PKM9-F1
#
_cell.length_a   1.000
_cell.length_b   1.000
_cell.length_c   1.000
_cell.angle_alpha   90.00
_cell.angle_beta   90.00
_cell.angle_gamma   90.00
#
_symmetry.space_group_name_H-M   'P 1'
#
loop_
_entity.id
_entity.type
_entity.pdbx_description
1 polymer ?
#
loop_
_entity_poly.entity_id
_entity_poly.type
_entity_poly.pdbx_seq_one_letter_code
_entity_poly.pdbx_strand_id
1 'polypeptide(L)'
;MIPALREWHHKYADDGLTIIGVHTPEFQYEHDLNNVRQALVNLDVPYPVAIDNEWTTWRAYSNRYWPALYMIDKAGNIRFLKIGEGHMEEAEQMLQALLAEPI
;
A
#
# COMPACT_ATOMS: atom_id res chain seq x y z
N MET A 1 2.98 0.39 9.33
CA MET A 1 3.14 0.87 7.94
C MET A 1 2.28 2.10 7.58
N ILE A 2 1.00 2.14 7.97
CA ILE A 2 0.04 3.20 7.57
C ILE A 2 0.51 4.64 7.88
N PRO A 3 1.08 4.98 9.05
CA PRO A 3 1.53 6.35 9.30
C PRO A 3 2.55 6.87 8.27
N ALA A 4 3.49 6.02 7.85
CA ALA A 4 4.47 6.35 6.82
C ALA A 4 3.82 6.50 5.45
N LEU A 5 2.87 5.62 5.07
CA LEU A 5 2.15 5.74 3.80
C LEU A 5 1.30 7.01 3.73
N ARG A 6 0.70 7.43 4.85
CA ARG A 6 -0.01 8.72 4.94
C ARG A 6 0.93 9.89 4.74
N GLU A 7 2.08 9.88 5.39
CA GLU A 7 3.11 10.91 5.18
C GLU A 7 3.56 10.98 3.72
N TRP A 8 3.86 9.83 3.10
CA TRP A 8 4.26 9.76 1.71
C TRP A 8 3.16 10.23 0.76
N HIS A 9 1.91 9.89 1.03
CA HIS A 9 0.79 10.41 0.24
C HIS A 9 0.78 11.94 0.26
N HIS A 10 0.88 12.56 1.43
CA HIS A 10 0.91 14.04 1.51
C HIS A 10 2.16 14.65 0.87
N LYS A 11 3.31 13.98 0.98
CA LYS A 11 4.59 14.50 0.53
C LYS A 11 4.81 14.36 -0.97
N TYR A 12 4.34 13.28 -1.59
CA TYR A 12 4.75 12.87 -2.93
C TYR A 12 3.58 12.67 -3.91
N ALA A 13 2.32 12.84 -3.51
CA ALA A 13 1.18 12.67 -4.43
C ALA A 13 1.29 13.61 -5.64
N ASP A 14 1.65 14.86 -5.41
CA ASP A 14 1.84 15.86 -6.48
C ASP A 14 3.09 15.61 -7.34
N ASP A 15 4.05 14.81 -6.83
CA ASP A 15 5.24 14.38 -7.55
C ASP A 15 4.99 13.11 -8.41
N GLY A 16 3.77 12.59 -8.39
CA GLY A 16 3.33 11.44 -9.20
C GLY A 16 3.19 10.12 -8.42
N LEU A 17 3.30 10.13 -7.09
CA LEU A 17 3.03 8.94 -6.28
C LEU A 17 1.52 8.65 -6.23
N THR A 18 1.14 7.41 -6.57
CA THR A 18 -0.18 6.86 -6.26
C THR A 18 -0.04 5.72 -5.26
N ILE A 19 -0.80 5.76 -4.17
CA ILE A 19 -0.91 4.68 -3.19
C ILE A 19 -2.28 4.02 -3.33
N ILE A 20 -2.31 2.69 -3.35
CA ILE A 20 -3.53 1.89 -3.27
C ILE A 20 -3.35 0.91 -2.11
N GLY A 21 -4.19 1.03 -1.08
CA GLY A 21 -4.28 0.00 -0.04
C GLY A 21 -5.06 -1.19 -0.56
N VAL A 22 -4.55 -2.42 -0.39
CA VAL A 22 -5.33 -3.64 -0.66
C VAL A 22 -5.66 -4.28 0.67
N HIS A 23 -6.91 -4.13 1.11
CA HIS A 23 -7.41 -4.76 2.32
C HIS A 23 -7.77 -6.21 2.02
N THR A 24 -6.88 -7.14 2.37
CA THR A 24 -7.16 -8.57 2.39
C THR A 24 -7.41 -8.99 3.84
N PRO A 25 -8.58 -9.55 4.19
CA PRO A 25 -8.92 -9.89 5.57
C PRO A 25 -8.15 -11.12 6.07
N GLU A 26 -7.57 -11.02 7.26
CA GLU A 26 -7.00 -12.13 8.04
C GLU A 26 -8.09 -12.81 8.88
N PHE A 27 -9.03 -12.04 9.43
CA PHE A 27 -10.12 -12.52 10.27
C PHE A 27 -11.50 -12.29 9.64
N GLN A 28 -12.49 -13.11 10.02
CA GLN A 28 -13.85 -13.01 9.47
C GLN A 28 -14.49 -11.63 9.64
N TYR A 29 -14.27 -10.95 10.75
CA TYR A 29 -14.85 -9.62 11.00
C TYR A 29 -14.27 -8.53 10.09
N GLU A 30 -13.10 -8.77 9.48
CA GLU A 30 -12.46 -7.84 8.54
C GLU A 30 -13.07 -7.91 7.14
N HIS A 31 -13.94 -8.89 6.86
CA HIS A 31 -14.74 -8.92 5.64
C HIS A 31 -15.86 -7.86 5.64
N ASP A 32 -16.29 -7.40 6.83
CA ASP A 32 -17.34 -6.40 6.95
C ASP A 32 -16.82 -5.03 6.52
N LEU A 33 -17.38 -4.53 5.42
CA LEU A 33 -17.02 -3.25 4.83
C LEU A 33 -17.21 -2.06 5.79
N ASN A 34 -18.15 -2.13 6.73
CA ASN A 34 -18.35 -1.05 7.71
C ASN A 34 -17.21 -1.01 8.72
N ASN A 35 -16.69 -2.17 9.14
CA ASN A 35 -15.52 -2.23 10.01
C ASN A 35 -14.29 -1.63 9.31
N VAL A 36 -14.09 -2.00 8.04
CA VAL A 36 -13.00 -1.45 7.23
C VAL A 36 -13.13 0.06 7.09
N ARG A 37 -14.31 0.57 6.70
CA ARG A 37 -14.56 2.02 6.58
C ARG A 37 -14.26 2.76 7.88
N GLN A 38 -14.73 2.24 9.02
CA GLN A 38 -14.47 2.86 10.32
C GLN A 38 -12.97 2.86 10.65
N ALA A 39 -12.25 1.78 10.34
CA ALA A 39 -10.81 1.71 10.52
C ALA A 39 -10.08 2.75 9.65
N LEU A 40 -10.48 2.91 8.38
CA LEU A 40 -9.89 3.92 7.48
C LEU A 40 -10.07 5.35 8.00
N VAL A 41 -11.24 5.67 8.56
CA VAL A 41 -11.49 6.97 9.21
C VAL A 41 -10.61 7.12 10.46
N ASN A 42 -10.57 6.11 11.33
CA ASN A 42 -9.81 6.17 12.59
C ASN A 42 -8.29 6.27 12.36
N LEU A 43 -7.79 5.65 11.30
CA LEU A 43 -6.39 5.64 10.91
C LEU A 43 -6.02 6.79 9.98
N ASP A 44 -7.01 7.61 9.59
CA ASP A 44 -6.84 8.78 8.73
C ASP A 44 -6.15 8.41 7.41
N VAL A 45 -6.69 7.40 6.72
CA VAL A 45 -6.14 6.90 5.45
C VAL A 45 -6.61 7.78 4.29
N PRO A 46 -5.72 8.57 3.65
CA PRO A 46 -6.12 9.56 2.65
C PRO A 46 -6.20 8.98 1.22
N TYR A 47 -5.71 7.75 1.02
CA TYR A 47 -5.59 7.10 -0.28
C TYR A 47 -6.66 6.02 -0.51
N PRO A 48 -6.95 5.66 -1.78
CA PRO A 48 -7.92 4.62 -2.11
C PRO A 48 -7.58 3.26 -1.49
N VAL A 49 -8.61 2.52 -1.08
CA VAL A 49 -8.48 1.16 -0.56
C VAL A 49 -9.40 0.21 -1.32
N ALA A 50 -8.80 -0.80 -1.93
CA ALA A 50 -9.50 -1.93 -2.55
C ALA A 50 -9.82 -3.00 -1.50
N ILE A 51 -11.00 -3.61 -1.60
CA ILE A 51 -11.46 -4.69 -0.73
C ILE A 51 -11.23 -6.01 -1.43
N ASP A 52 -10.31 -6.83 -0.91
CA ASP A 52 -9.93 -8.13 -1.49
C ASP A 52 -10.42 -9.29 -0.62
N ASN A 53 -11.72 -9.28 -0.29
CA ASN A 53 -12.35 -10.30 0.55
C ASN A 53 -12.22 -11.73 -0.01
N GLU A 54 -12.10 -11.87 -1.34
CA GLU A 54 -11.96 -13.15 -2.03
C GLU A 54 -10.49 -13.55 -2.27
N TRP A 55 -9.52 -12.76 -1.75
CA TRP A 55 -8.08 -12.98 -1.88
C TRP A 55 -7.60 -13.06 -3.33
N THR A 56 -8.30 -12.39 -4.24
CA THR A 56 -8.02 -12.42 -5.68
C THR A 56 -6.75 -11.66 -6.02
N THR A 57 -6.60 -10.45 -5.50
CA THR A 57 -5.40 -9.62 -5.69
C THR A 57 -4.23 -10.24 -4.93
N TRP A 58 -4.45 -10.68 -3.70
CA TRP A 58 -3.48 -11.38 -2.87
C TRP A 58 -2.83 -12.57 -3.62
N ARG A 59 -3.65 -13.44 -4.20
CA ARG A 59 -3.16 -14.60 -4.98
C ARG A 59 -2.47 -14.16 -6.27
N ALA A 60 -2.98 -13.15 -6.97
CA ALA A 60 -2.37 -12.64 -8.19
C ALA A 60 -0.95 -12.10 -7.95
N TYR A 61 -0.74 -11.43 -6.81
CA TYR A 61 0.59 -10.96 -6.37
C TYR A 61 1.45 -12.05 -5.74
N SER A 62 0.94 -13.29 -5.64
CA SER A 62 1.58 -14.39 -4.91
C SER A 62 2.00 -13.99 -3.49
N ASN A 63 1.25 -13.07 -2.85
CA ASN A 63 1.58 -12.56 -1.53
C ASN A 63 1.35 -13.66 -0.47
N ARG A 64 2.09 -13.57 0.64
CA ARG A 64 2.01 -14.52 1.77
C ARG A 64 2.09 -13.83 3.13
N TYR A 65 2.15 -12.51 3.18
CA TYR A 65 2.48 -11.77 4.39
C TYR A 65 1.63 -10.51 4.56
N TRP A 66 1.27 -10.24 5.80
CA TRP A 66 0.84 -8.92 6.26
C TRP A 66 1.91 -8.30 7.17
N PRO A 67 2.21 -6.99 7.03
CA PRO A 67 1.99 -6.19 5.84
C PRO A 67 2.94 -6.58 4.69
N ALA A 68 2.55 -6.24 3.46
CA ALA A 68 3.43 -6.26 2.31
C ALA A 68 3.26 -4.94 1.52
N LEU A 69 4.36 -4.41 0.98
CA LEU A 69 4.42 -3.20 0.17
C LEU A 69 5.12 -3.52 -1.15
N TYR A 70 4.45 -3.26 -2.26
CA TYR A 70 5.00 -3.40 -3.60
C TYR A 70 5.15 -2.01 -4.22
N MET A 71 6.32 -1.67 -4.75
CA MET A 71 6.50 -0.46 -5.55
C MET A 71 6.52 -0.81 -7.02
N ILE A 72 5.75 -0.05 -7.79
CA ILE A 72 5.55 -0.23 -9.21
C ILE A 72 6.06 1.04 -9.90
N ASP A 73 6.93 0.89 -10.90
CA ASP A 73 7.44 2.04 -11.66
C ASP A 73 6.43 2.58 -12.69
N LYS A 74 6.81 3.68 -13.36
CA LYS A 74 5.98 4.36 -14.37
C LYS A 74 5.66 3.47 -15.58
N ALA A 75 6.44 2.41 -15.80
CA ALA A 75 6.21 1.42 -16.86
C ALA A 75 5.37 0.21 -16.38
N GLY A 76 4.94 0.20 -15.12
CA GLY A 76 4.10 -0.86 -14.57
C GLY A 76 4.87 -2.08 -14.03
N ASN A 77 6.19 -1.99 -13.88
CA ASN A 77 7.00 -3.10 -13.37
C ASN A 77 7.12 -3.03 -11.85
N ILE A 78 7.05 -4.18 -11.18
CA ILE A 78 7.37 -4.26 -9.75
C ILE A 78 8.89 -4.12 -9.58
N ARG A 79 9.31 -3.12 -8.80
CA ARG A 79 10.73 -2.78 -8.60
C ARG A 79 11.22 -3.03 -7.18
N PHE A 80 10.29 -3.12 -6.24
CA PHE A 80 10.61 -3.32 -4.84
C PHE A 80 9.48 -4.04 -4.12
N LEU A 81 9.86 -4.97 -3.24
CA LEU A 81 8.96 -5.66 -2.34
C LEU A 81 9.52 -5.54 -0.94
N LYS A 82 8.71 -5.01 -0.04
CA LYS A 82 8.95 -5.02 1.39
C LYS A 82 7.91 -5.90 2.09
N ILE A 83 8.41 -6.80 2.94
CA ILE A 83 7.60 -7.69 3.77
C ILE A 83 7.79 -7.28 5.24
N GLY A 84 6.69 -7.28 6.00
CA GLY A 84 6.71 -7.01 7.44
C GLY A 84 6.81 -5.53 7.81
N GLU A 85 6.61 -5.26 9.10
CA GLU A 85 6.62 -3.92 9.68
C GLU A 85 8.05 -3.32 9.85
N GLY A 86 8.14 -2.01 10.08
CA GLY A 86 9.40 -1.28 10.36
C GLY A 86 10.26 -1.00 9.11
N HIS A 87 11.44 -0.38 9.27
CA HIS A 87 12.42 -0.13 8.19
C HIS A 87 11.82 0.54 6.93
N MET A 88 11.11 1.66 7.12
CA MET A 88 10.50 2.40 6.00
C MET A 88 11.51 3.30 5.25
N GLU A 89 12.69 3.54 5.81
CA GLU A 89 13.71 4.42 5.22
C GLU A 89 14.24 3.90 3.88
N GLU A 90 14.59 2.62 3.80
CA GLU A 90 15.01 1.97 2.55
C GLU A 90 13.90 2.03 1.50
N ALA A 91 12.67 1.80 1.93
CA ALA A 91 11.51 1.89 1.07
C ALA A 91 11.29 3.32 0.56
N GLU A 92 11.45 4.35 1.41
CA GLU A 92 11.34 5.75 0.98
C GLU A 92 12.44 6.14 -0.01
N GLN A 93 13.67 5.69 0.19
CA GLN A 93 14.78 5.92 -0.74
C GLN A 93 14.47 5.32 -2.12
N MET A 94 13.92 4.11 -2.15
CA MET A 94 13.49 3.47 -3.39
C MET A 94 12.35 4.26 -4.06
N LEU A 95 11.36 4.69 -3.29
CA LEU A 95 10.28 5.55 -3.78
C LEU A 95 10.82 6.81 -4.45
N GLN A 96 11.72 7.53 -3.78
CA GLN A 96 12.34 8.76 -4.31
C GLN A 96 13.11 8.48 -5.61
N ALA A 97 13.84 7.36 -5.67
CA ALA A 97 14.54 6.95 -6.89
C ALA A 97 13.56 6.70 -8.05
N LEU A 98 12.45 6.00 -7.80
CA LEU A 98 11.43 5.73 -8.83
C LEU A 98 10.67 6.99 -9.28
N LEU A 99 10.43 7.94 -8.37
CA LEU A 99 9.82 9.22 -8.73
C LEU A 99 10.73 10.04 -9.68
N ALA A 100 12.04 9.99 -9.45
CA ALA A 100 13.05 10.67 -10.26
C ALA A 100 13.32 10.02 -11.63
N GLU A 101 12.87 8.78 -11.87
CA GLU A 101 13.02 8.14 -13.18
C GLU A 101 12.27 8.93 -14.27
N PRO A 102 12.82 9.09 -15.48
CA PRO A 102 12.10 9.72 -16.58
C PRO A 102 10.89 8.89 -17.01
N ILE A 103 9.95 9.53 -17.70
CA ILE A 103 8.83 8.86 -18.39
C ILE A 103 9.35 8.22 -19.68
#